data_AF-A0A8J3HE63-F1
#
_entry.id   AF-A0A8J3HE63-F1
#
_cell.length_a   1.000
_cell.length_b   1.000
_cell.length_c   1.000
_cell.angle_alpha   90.00
_cell.angle_beta   90.00
_cell.angle_gamma   90.00
#
_symmetry.space_group_name_H-M   'P 1'
#
loop_
_entity.id
_entity.type
_entity.pdbx_description
1 polymer ?
#
loop_
_entity_poly.entity_id
_entity_poly.type
_entity_poly.pdbx_seq_one_letter_code
_entity_poly.pdbx_strand_id
1 'polypeptide(L)' 'MNRTMFGTAVGLLLGVVLVYAGFGPMVVVAAFGLAGWAVAKVLAGELDLSRLGEGTGQRRSPR' A
#
# COMPACT_ATOMS: atom_id res chain seq x y z
N MET A 1 -7.76 7.88 16.51
CA MET A 1 -8.01 9.04 15.64
C MET A 1 -7.47 8.91 14.22
N ASN A 2 -6.32 8.27 13.98
CA ASN A 2 -5.61 8.40 12.69
C ASN A 2 -6.22 7.62 11.50
N ARG A 3 -6.73 6.41 11.73
CA ARG A 3 -7.26 5.56 10.64
C ARG A 3 -8.56 6.09 10.04
N THR A 4 -9.45 6.61 10.89
CA THR A 4 -10.72 7.19 10.44
C THR A 4 -10.46 8.39 9.56
N MET A 5 -9.65 9.36 10.02
CA MET A 5 -9.36 10.58 9.24
C MET A 5 -8.66 10.26 7.91
N PHE A 6 -7.74 9.30 7.90
CA PHE A 6 -7.09 8.83 6.67
C PHE A 6 -8.10 8.22 5.69
N GLY A 7 -8.98 7.34 6.17
CA GLY A 7 -10.05 6.77 5.35
C GLY A 7 -10.97 7.83 4.76
N THR A 8 -11.36 8.82 5.56
CA THR A 8 -12.19 9.94 5.10
C THR A 8 -11.48 10.78 4.04
N ALA A 9 -10.20 11.10 4.24
CA ALA A 9 -9.42 11.90 3.28
C ALA A 9 -9.25 11.18 1.94
N VAL A 10 -8.92 9.88 1.97
CA VAL A 10 -8.79 9.05 0.77
C VAL A 10 -10.14 8.94 0.04
N GLY A 11 -11.22 8.67 0.77
CA GLY A 11 -12.57 8.59 0.19
C GLY A 11 -13.02 9.91 -0.44
N LEU A 12 -12.72 11.04 0.20
CA LEU A 12 -13.06 12.37 -0.30
C LEU A 12 -12.30 12.71 -1.59
N LEU A 13 -10.99 12.42 -1.64
CA LEU A 13 -10.19 12.59 -2.86
C LEU A 13 -10.72 11.73 -4.01
N LEU A 14 -11.01 10.46 -3.76
CA LEU A 14 -11.56 9.57 -4.78
C LEU A 14 -12.94 10.02 -5.25
N GLY A 15 -13.80 10.51 -4.35
CA GLY A 15 -15.10 11.08 -4.69
C GLY A 15 -14.99 12.32 -5.58
N VAL A 16 -14.04 13.22 -5.29
CA VAL A 16 -13.76 14.39 -6.15
C VAL A 16 -13.34 13.94 -7.55
N VAL A 17 -12.40 13.00 -7.66
CA VAL A 17 -11.97 12.49 -8.98
C VAL A 17 -13.13 11.84 -9.72
N LEU A 18 -13.98 11.09 -9.02
CA LEU A 18 -15.15 10.45 -9.62
C LEU A 18 -16.13 11.47 -10.22
N VAL A 19 -16.38 12.59 -9.53
CA VAL A 19 -17.32 13.64 -9.98
C VAL A 19 -16.76 14.45 -11.15
N TYR A 20 -15.47 14.84 -11.10
CA TYR A 20 -14.89 15.76 -12.09
C TYR A 20 -14.23 15.07 -13.29
N ALA A 21 -13.65 13.89 -13.09
CA ALA A 21 -12.92 13.16 -14.13
C ALA A 21 -13.64 11.88 -14.58
N GLY A 22 -14.63 11.40 -13.80
CA GLY A 22 -15.38 10.19 -14.10
C GLY A 22 -14.71 8.91 -13.58
N PHE A 23 -15.34 7.77 -13.88
CA PHE A 23 -14.95 6.47 -13.31
C PHE A 23 -13.57 6.00 -13.77
N GLY A 24 -13.25 6.12 -15.06
CA GLY A 24 -11.96 5.67 -15.61
C GLY A 24 -10.76 6.32 -14.91
N PRO A 25 -10.68 7.67 -14.86
CA PRO A 25 -9.61 8.36 -14.14
C PRO A 25 -9.60 8.08 -12.64
N MET A 26 -10.76 7.87 -12.00
CA MET A 26 -10.82 7.49 -10.59
C MET A 26 -10.13 6.16 -10.30
N VAL A 27 -10.33 5.15 -11.16
CA VAL A 27 -9.65 3.86 -11.04
C VAL A 27 -8.15 4.00 -11.20
N VAL A 28 -7.69 4.82 -12.16
CA VAL A 28 -6.26 5.09 -12.36
C VAL A 28 -5.64 5.74 -11.12
N VAL A 29 -6.29 6.78 -10.57
CA VAL A 29 -5.82 7.44 -9.35
C VAL A 29 -5.81 6.48 -8.16
N ALA A 30 -6.85 5.65 -8.00
CA ALA A 30 -6.89 4.64 -6.96
C ALA A 30 -5.75 3.62 -7.10
N ALA A 31 -5.46 3.18 -8.32
CA ALA A 31 -4.37 2.25 -8.60
C ALA A 31 -2.99 2.87 -8.29
N PHE A 32 -2.75 4.11 -8.72
CA PHE A 32 -1.50 4.83 -8.38
C PHE A 32 -1.37 5.11 -6.89
N GLY A 33 -2.48 5.46 -6.21
CA GLY A 33 -2.52 5.65 -4.76
C GLY A 33 -2.17 4.37 -4.01
N LEU A 34 -2.72 3.23 -4.43
CA LEU A 34 -2.39 1.91 -3.89
C LEU A 34 -0.93 1.53 -4.17
N ALA A 35 -0.43 1.77 -5.39
CA ALA A 35 0.96 1.51 -5.74
C ALA A 35 1.93 2.34 -4.90
N GLY A 36 1.67 3.65 -4.76
CA GLY A 36 2.45 4.54 -3.90
C GLY A 36 2.40 4.12 -2.42
N TRP A 37 1.23 3.71 -1.94
CA TRP A 37 1.08 3.18 -0.57
C TRP A 37 1.89 1.89 -0.37
N ALA A 38 1.84 0.96 -1.33
CA ALA A 38 2.61 -0.27 -1.28
C ALA A 38 4.14 0.00 -1.27
N VAL A 39 4.62 0.90 -2.13
CA VAL A 39 6.03 1.33 -2.15
C VAL A 39 6.42 1.99 -0.82
N ALA A 40 5.58 2.86 -0.26
CA ALA A 40 5.84 3.49 1.03
C ALA A 40 5.93 2.46 2.16
N LYS A 41 5.10 1.41 2.13
CA LYS A 41 5.15 0.31 3.11
C LYS A 41 6.40 -0.54 3.01
N VAL A 42 6.91 -0.76 1.79
CA VAL A 42 8.19 -1.43 1.55
C VAL A 42 9.34 -0.58 2.08
N LEU A 43 9.37 0.72 1.76
CA LEU A 43 10.42 1.63 2.22
C LEU A 43 10.39 1.88 3.74
N ALA A 44 9.20 1.89 4.34
CA ALA A 44 9.03 2.00 5.78
C ALA A 44 9.53 0.75 6.55
N GLY A 45 9.94 -0.32 5.84
CA GLY A 45 10.38 -1.58 6.45
C GLY A 45 9.27 -2.35 7.14
N GLU A 46 8.01 -1.89 7.04
CA GLU A 46 6.85 -2.61 7.56
C GLU A 46 6.54 -3.84 6.70
N LEU A 47 6.72 -3.74 5.38
CA LEU A 47 6.88 -4.91 4.52
C LEU A 47 8.35 -5.32 4.58
N ASP A 48 8.69 -6.13 5.58
CA ASP A 48 10.01 -6.76 5.71
C ASP A 48 10.16 -7.83 4.61
N LEU A 49 10.43 -7.39 3.38
CA LEU A 49 10.69 -8.25 2.22
C LEU A 49 11.87 -9.20 2.47
N SER A 50 12.75 -8.85 3.43
CA SER A 50 13.85 -9.68 3.92
C SER A 50 13.36 -11.02 4.47
N ARG A 51 12.20 -11.04 5.16
CA ARG A 51 11.63 -12.27 5.73
C ARG A 51 11.01 -13.22 4.71
N LEU A 52 10.66 -12.74 3.52
CA LEU A 52 10.22 -13.60 2.42
C LEU A 52 11.38 -14.37 1.77
N GLY A 53 12.64 -13.93 1.96
CA GLY A 53 13.83 -14.63 1.45
C GLY A 53 14.46 -15.63 2.44
N GLU A 54 14.25 -15.48 3.75
CA GLU A 54 14.90 -16.31 4.78
C GLU A 54 14.22 -17.67 5.04
N GLY A 55 13.11 -17.97 4.37
CA GLY A 55 12.38 -19.24 4.51
C GLY A 55 13.13 -20.49 3.99
N THR A 56 14.29 -20.35 3.35
CA THR A 56 14.99 -21.48 2.71
C THR A 56 16.39 -21.78 3.29
N GLY A 57 16.93 -20.95 4.19
CA GLY A 57 18.33 -21.06 4.65
C GLY A 57 18.56 -21.73 6.01
N GLN A 58 17.60 -21.64 6.95
CA GLN A 58 17.87 -21.91 8.36
C GLN A 58 17.52 -23.34 8.82
N ARG A 59 18.00 -24.36 8.09
CA ARG A 59 18.04 -25.76 8.58
C ARG A 59 19.41 -26.40 8.36
N ARG A 60 20.49 -25.76 8.83
CA ARG A 60 21.80 -26.42 8.99
C ARG A 60 22.38 -26.23 10.39
N SER A 61 22.20 -27.31 11.17
CA SER A 61 23.13 -27.94 12.12
C SER A 61 23.83 -27.09 13.19
N PRO A 62 23.47 -27.29 14.47
CA PRO A 62 24.41 -27.27 15.59
C PRO A 62 25.07 -28.64 15.74
N ARG A 63 26.39 -28.66 15.87
CA ARG A 63 27.19 -29.80 16.35
C ARG A 63 27.28 -29.77 17.87
#